data_AF-A0A3A0FLI3-F1
#
_entry.id   AF-A0A3A0FLI3-F1
#
_cell.length_a   1.000
_cell.length_b   1.000
_cell.length_c   1.000
_cell.angle_alpha   90.00
_cell.angle_beta   90.00
_cell.angle_gamma   90.00
#
_symmetry.space_group_name_H-M   'P 1'
#
loop_
_entity.id
_entity.type
_entity.pdbx_description
1 polymer ?
#
loop_
_entity_poly.entity_id
_entity_poly.type
_entity_poly.pdbx_seq_one_letter_code
_entity_poly.pdbx_strand_id
1 'polypeptide(L)' 'MESAVRYPANASIYEALRNRPGALVRLQEAGLSREHLEFRIGDAARMLGVPAERLAEVLLRERSGRAEEQVAEARP' A
#
# COMPACT_ATOMS: atom_id res chain seq x y z
N MET A 1 19.67 10.84 -2.88
CA MET A 1 18.68 11.22 -1.85
C MET A 1 17.36 10.61 -2.27
N GLU A 2 17.07 9.43 -1.76
CA GLU A 2 15.84 8.70 -2.09
C GLU A 2 14.69 9.39 -1.37
N SER A 3 13.83 10.08 -2.12
CA SER A 3 12.57 10.59 -1.60
C SER A 3 11.72 9.38 -1.22
N ALA A 4 11.81 8.97 0.05
CA ALA A 4 10.87 8.04 0.66
C ALA A 4 9.49 8.65 0.46
N VAL A 5 8.78 8.19 -0.58
CA VAL A 5 7.42 8.60 -0.87
C VAL A 5 6.61 8.17 0.34
N ARG A 6 6.35 9.08 1.28
CA ARG A 6 5.53 8.77 2.44
C ARG A 6 4.07 8.83 2.00
N TYR A 7 3.35 7.73 2.16
CA TYR A 7 1.90 7.80 2.07
C TYR A 7 1.39 8.61 3.25
N PRO A 8 0.62 9.67 3.00
CA PRO A 8 0.13 10.48 4.11
C PRO A 8 -0.96 9.66 4.82
N ALA A 9 -0.87 9.56 6.16
CA ALA A 9 -1.74 8.68 6.96
C ALA A 9 -3.23 9.04 6.86
N ASN A 10 -3.55 10.25 6.40
CA ASN A 10 -4.90 10.72 6.13
C ASN A 10 -5.44 10.29 4.74
N ALA A 11 -4.65 9.59 3.92
CA ALA A 11 -5.11 9.09 2.63
C ALA A 11 -6.17 7.98 2.80
N SER A 12 -7.14 7.97 1.88
CA SER A 12 -8.12 6.89 1.77
C SER A 12 -7.46 5.60 1.27
N ILE A 13 -7.76 4.48 1.94
CA ILE A 13 -7.31 3.15 1.50
C ILE A 13 -7.91 2.81 0.13
N TYR A 14 -9.20 3.09 -0.05
CA TYR A 14 -9.89 2.87 -1.31
C TYR A 14 -9.22 3.61 -2.48
N GLU A 15 -8.90 4.90 -2.31
CA GLU A 15 -8.21 5.66 -3.36
C GLU A 15 -6.79 5.15 -3.62
N ALA A 16 -6.07 4.75 -2.57
CA ALA A 16 -4.73 4.17 -2.71
C ALA A 16 -4.78 2.86 -3.52
N LEU A 17 -5.78 2.02 -3.27
CA LEU A 17 -6.00 0.75 -3.96
C LEU A 17 -6.51 0.93 -5.39
N ARG A 18 -7.30 1.97 -5.69
CA ARG A 18 -7.72 2.27 -7.06
C ARG A 18 -6.52 2.52 -7.98
N ASN A 19 -5.49 3.17 -7.44
CA ASN A 19 -4.24 3.40 -8.15
C ASN A 19 -3.31 2.15 -8.13
N ARG A 20 -3.51 1.24 -7.17
CA ARG A 20 -2.64 0.08 -6.92
C ARG A 20 -3.43 -1.15 -6.46
N PRO A 21 -4.15 -1.82 -7.37
CA PRO A 21 -5.03 -2.94 -7.01
C PRO A 21 -4.24 -4.15 -6.46
N GLY A 22 -2.97 -4.32 -6.84
CA GLY A 22 -2.09 -5.39 -6.35
C GLY A 22 -1.79 -5.34 -4.85
N ALA A 23 -1.87 -4.14 -4.24
CA ALA A 23 -1.63 -3.98 -2.81
C ALA A 23 -2.75 -4.56 -1.95
N LEU A 24 -3.95 -4.82 -2.52
CA LEU A 24 -5.09 -5.35 -1.77
C LEU A 24 -4.78 -6.70 -1.14
N VAL A 25 -4.16 -7.61 -1.89
CA VAL A 25 -3.83 -8.97 -1.41
C VAL A 25 -2.89 -8.88 -0.20
N ARG A 26 -1.86 -8.03 -0.29
CA ARG A 26 -0.89 -7.83 0.78
C ARG A 26 -1.48 -7.16 2.02
N LEU A 27 -2.41 -6.23 1.83
CA LEU A 27 -3.13 -5.61 2.95
C LEU A 27 -4.06 -6.62 3.63
N GLN A 28 -4.69 -7.52 2.87
CA GLN A 28 -5.48 -8.62 3.43
C GLN A 28 -4.62 -9.60 4.25
N GLU A 29 -3.40 -9.92 3.79
CA GLU A 29 -2.42 -10.69 4.58
C GLU A 29 -2.06 -9.99 5.90
N ALA A 30 -2.09 -8.66 5.94
CA ALA A 30 -1.88 -7.84 7.13
C ALA A 30 -3.15 -7.71 8.02
N GLY A 31 -4.24 -8.41 7.69
CA GLY A 31 -5.48 -8.40 8.45
C GLY A 31 -6.51 -7.37 8.00
N LEU A 32 -6.25 -6.63 6.92
CA LEU A 32 -7.17 -5.60 6.43
C LEU A 32 -8.37 -6.25 5.73
N SER A 33 -9.54 -6.16 6.36
CA SER A 33 -10.82 -6.65 5.80
C SER A 33 -11.46 -5.61 4.86
N ARG A 34 -12.51 -6.02 4.13
CA ARG A 34 -13.30 -5.11 3.27
C ARG A 34 -13.89 -3.92 4.02
N GLU A 35 -14.27 -4.10 5.28
CA GLU A 35 -14.85 -3.04 6.12
C GLU A 35 -13.84 -1.92 6.39
N HIS A 36 -12.55 -2.24 6.39
CA HIS A 36 -11.48 -1.27 6.62
C HIS A 36 -11.18 -0.39 5.38
N LEU A 37 -11.68 -0.76 4.20
CA LEU A 37 -11.38 -0.06 2.94
C LEU A 37 -12.00 1.33 2.88
N GLU A 38 -13.09 1.55 3.62
CA GLU A 38 -13.80 2.82 3.69
C GLU A 38 -13.07 3.85 4.58
N PHE A 39 -12.08 3.40 5.35
CA PHE A 39 -11.33 4.23 6.29
C PHE A 39 -10.05 4.81 5.67
N ARG A 40 -9.49 5.80 6.36
CA ARG A 40 -8.13 6.28 6.07
C ARG A 40 -7.11 5.30 6.60
N ILE A 41 -5.91 5.33 6.03
CA ILE A 41 -4.79 4.45 6.42
C ILE A 41 -4.54 4.51 7.93
N GLY A 42 -4.51 5.70 8.52
CA GLY A 42 -4.28 5.88 9.95
C GLY A 42 -5.39 5.32 10.84
N ASP A 43 -6.66 5.41 10.39
CA ASP A 43 -7.81 4.93 11.14
C ASP A 43 -7.89 3.40 11.11
N ALA A 44 -7.71 2.80 9.93
CA ALA A 44 -7.63 1.35 9.78
C ALA A 44 -6.43 0.76 10.56
N ALA A 45 -5.27 1.44 10.52
CA ALA A 45 -4.10 1.02 11.29
C ALA A 45 -4.39 0.99 12.80
N ARG A 46 -5.10 2.00 13.31
CA ARG A 46 -5.57 2.04 14.71
C ARG A 46 -6.51 0.89 15.05
N MET A 47 -7.49 0.61 14.18
CA MET A 47 -8.45 -0.48 14.38
C MET A 47 -7.77 -1.85 14.40
N LEU A 48 -6.76 -2.04 13.55
CA LEU A 48 -5.98 -3.27 13.45
C LEU A 48 -4.87 -3.38 14.51
N GLY A 49 -4.62 -2.32 15.29
CA GLY A 49 -3.55 -2.28 16.28
C GLY A 49 -2.14 -2.30 15.67
N VAL A 50 -1.98 -1.84 14.43
CA VAL A 50 -0.70 -1.80 13.72
C VAL A 50 -0.25 -0.37 13.44
N PRO A 51 1.07 -0.11 13.25
CA PRO A 51 1.55 1.19 12.81
C PRO A 51 1.02 1.56 11.41
N ALA A 52 0.61 2.81 11.21
CA ALA A 52 0.12 3.28 9.90
C ALA A 52 1.19 3.21 8.81
N GLU A 53 2.46 3.34 9.19
CA GLU A 53 3.62 3.19 8.34
C GLU A 53 3.69 1.81 7.71
N ARG A 54 3.31 0.74 8.43
CA ARG A 54 3.30 -0.63 7.89
C ARG A 54 2.31 -0.78 6.75
N LEU A 55 1.10 -0.20 6.89
CA LEU A 55 0.10 -0.23 5.82
C LEU A 55 0.53 0.63 4.63
N ALA A 56 1.14 1.80 4.91
CA ALA A 56 1.69 2.68 3.89
C ALA A 56 2.82 2.01 3.10
N GLU A 57 3.73 1.28 3.76
CA GLU A 57 4.82 0.53 3.13
C GLU A 57 4.28 -0.52 2.15
N VAL A 58 3.25 -1.27 2.54
CA VAL A 58 2.60 -2.24 1.64
C VAL A 58 2.05 -1.56 0.39
N LEU A 59 1.40 -0.42 0.54
CA LEU A 59 0.88 0.38 -0.57
C LEU A 59 1.98 0.99 -1.45
N LEU A 60 3.19 1.18 -0.93
CA LEU A 60 4.33 1.76 -1.63
C LEU A 60 5.17 0.70 -2.36
N ARG A 61 5.31 -0.49 -1.79
CA ARG A 61 6.15 -1.57 -2.31
C ARG A 61 5.68 -2.05 -3.69
N GLU A 62 4.37 -2.00 -3.94
CA GLU A 62 3.75 -2.31 -5.23
C GLU A 62 4.11 -1.29 -6.34
N ARG A 63 4.71 -0.14 -6.01
CA ARG A 63 5.32 0.75 -7.02
C ARG A 63 6.53 0.09 -7.70
N SER A 64 7.28 -0.71 -6.96
CA SER A 64 8.53 -1.32 -7.46
C SER A 64 8.30 -2.60 -8.24
N GLY A 65 7.24 -3.36 -7.96
CA GLY A 65 6.93 -4.61 -8.67
C GLY A 65 6.82 -4.43 -10.19
N ARG A 66 6.05 -3.43 -10.66
CA ARG A 66 5.94 -3.15 -12.12
C ARG A 66 7.16 -2.45 -12.73
N ALA A 67 7.92 -1.72 -11.93
CA ALA A 67 9.09 -1.01 -12.44
C ALA A 67 10.26 -1.99 -12.64
N GLU A 68 10.44 -2.96 -11.75
CA GLU A 68 11.48 -3.98 -11.87
C GLU A 68 11.11 -5.07 -12.89
N GLU A 69 9.83 -5.45 -13.01
CA GLU A 69 9.40 -6.45 -14.00
C GLU A 69 9.61 -5.95 -15.45
N GLN A 70 9.40 -4.67 -15.73
CA GLN A 70 9.72 -4.07 -17.04
C GLN A 70 11.22 -3.91 -17.31
N VAL A 71 12.06 -3.83 -16.27
CA VAL A 71 13.53 -3.75 -16.43
C VAL A 71 14.15 -5.14 -16.59
N ALA A 72 13.53 -6.18 -16.00
CA ALA A 72 13.96 -7.57 -16.16
C ALA A 72 13.62 -8.14 -17.55
N GLU A 73 12.48 -7.78 -18.14
CA GLU A 73 12.08 -8.21 -19.49
C GLU A 73 12.86 -7.50 -20.61
N ALA A 74 13.52 -6.37 -20.30
CA ALA A 74 14.31 -5.58 -21.25
C ALA A 74 15.81 -5.91 -21.27
N ARG A 75 16.27 -6.97 -20.58
CA ARG A 75 17.66 -7.43 -20.66
C ARG A 75 17.80 -8.56 -21.70
N PRO A 76 18.68 -8.41 -22.71
CA PRO A 76 18.91 -9.40 -23.77
C PRO A 76 19.62 -10.66 -23.27
#